data_AF-A0A962MXW4-F1
#
_entry.id   AF-A0A962MXW4-F1
#
_cell.length_a   1.000
_cell.length_b   1.000
_cell.length_c   1.000
_cell.angle_alpha   90.00
_cell.angle_beta   90.00
_cell.angle_gamma   90.00
#
_symmetry.space_group_name_H-M   'P 1'
#
loop_
_entity.id
_entity.type
_entity.pdbx_description
1 polymer ?
#
loop_
_entity_poly.entity_id
_entity_poly.type
_entity_poly.pdbx_seq_one_letter_code
_entity_poly.pdbx_strand_id
1 'polypeptide(L)'
;MKRRQFLQGLGLMTLSSLAPDLVLANNVLTLAQNRRILVLVELKGANDGLNTLIPYTSTAYHAARPNLAIPTADVHRLNASVGLHPQLQPLLPAWQKGELAWLQGLGYSDPNRSHFESIEIWDSGEHDASERGDGWIAQCFSGYELGGVAVDTNLGPLYGETCGALSISDPTRFIRLSKKIDALQAASSNPALQHIINVQNQVNILADSLETYLQDIPAPQAPFPANPLGRSLNSVYSLIGTGLNIPAYKVTLSGFDTHVGQLHTHANLMQVLAENLAALRTNLLNLGMWNEVLVMTYSEFGRRLQENGNRGTDHGAASCHLVMGGKVRGGLYGEYPSLLDLDNRGDLVYNTDFRDLYASIKSDWWGQETGTANRLRFL
;
A
#
# COMPACT_ATOMS: atom_id res chain seq x y z
N MET A 1 -0.57 -23.35 30.50
CA MET A 1 -1.05 -22.81 29.21
C MET A 1 -1.40 -23.95 28.25
N LYS A 2 -2.61 -24.01 27.67
CA LYS A 2 -2.92 -25.05 26.67
C LYS A 2 -2.26 -24.62 25.34
N ARG A 3 -1.22 -25.36 24.88
CA ARG A 3 -0.51 -25.16 23.58
C ARG A 3 -1.39 -24.69 22.43
N ARG A 4 -2.62 -25.22 22.36
CA ARG A 4 -3.65 -24.88 21.37
C ARG A 4 -4.07 -23.41 21.38
N GLN A 5 -4.22 -22.77 22.54
CA GLN A 5 -4.63 -21.36 22.63
C GLN A 5 -3.52 -20.42 22.16
N PHE A 6 -2.27 -20.73 22.48
CA PHE A 6 -1.09 -19.99 22.02
C PHE A 6 -0.90 -20.09 20.50
N LEU A 7 -0.98 -21.30 19.93
CA LEU A 7 -0.89 -21.51 18.48
C LEU A 7 -2.07 -20.87 17.72
N GLN A 8 -3.26 -20.82 18.32
CA GLN A 8 -4.41 -20.11 17.74
C GLN A 8 -4.26 -18.58 17.76
N GLY A 9 -3.51 -18.03 18.72
CA GLY A 9 -3.19 -16.60 18.78
C GLY A 9 -2.12 -16.19 17.76
N LEU A 10 -1.07 -17.00 17.61
CA LEU A 10 0.03 -16.76 16.64
C LEU A 10 -0.41 -16.81 15.17
N GLY A 11 -1.44 -17.60 14.84
CA GLY A 11 -1.91 -17.70 13.45
C GLY A 11 -2.63 -16.45 12.90
N LEU A 12 -2.86 -15.43 13.73
CA LEU A 12 -3.64 -14.24 13.38
C LEU A 12 -2.87 -12.92 13.49
N MET A 13 -1.62 -12.98 13.96
CA MET A 13 -0.78 -11.81 14.24
C MET A 13 0.69 -12.20 14.08
N THR A 14 1.46 -11.43 13.32
CA THR A 14 2.92 -11.60 13.23
C THR A 14 3.59 -10.29 13.62
N LEU A 15 4.55 -10.38 14.54
CA LEU A 15 5.48 -9.29 14.85
C LEU A 15 6.84 -9.71 14.29
N SER A 16 7.29 -9.02 13.24
CA SER A 16 8.64 -9.24 12.70
C SER A 16 9.62 -8.41 13.54
N SER A 17 10.13 -8.97 14.63
CA SER A 17 11.28 -8.38 15.32
C SER A 17 12.16 -9.49 15.86
N LEU A 18 13.31 -9.75 15.24
CA LEU A 18 14.35 -10.63 15.77
C LEU A 18 15.36 -9.88 16.65
N ALA A 19 15.24 -8.56 16.79
CA ALA A 19 16.10 -7.73 17.63
C ALA A 19 15.99 -8.16 19.11
N PRO A 20 17.04 -8.77 19.71
CA PRO A 20 16.99 -9.34 21.05
C PRO A 20 16.72 -8.33 22.16
N ASP A 21 17.03 -7.05 21.91
CA ASP A 21 17.04 -5.96 22.89
C ASP A 21 16.00 -4.87 22.63
N LEU A 22 15.01 -5.10 21.75
CA LEU A 22 13.89 -4.18 21.55
C LEU A 22 12.91 -4.30 22.74
N VAL A 23 13.36 -3.92 23.93
CA VAL A 23 12.45 -3.50 24.99
C VAL A 23 11.71 -2.29 24.43
N LEU A 24 10.39 -2.37 24.27
CA LEU A 24 9.54 -1.21 23.97
C LEU A 24 9.80 -0.16 25.06
N ALA A 25 10.71 0.76 24.79
CA ALA A 25 11.14 1.80 25.71
C ALA A 25 10.22 3.00 25.50
N ASN A 26 8.93 2.88 25.82
CA ASN A 26 7.93 3.98 25.80
C ASN A 26 7.84 4.84 24.50
N ASN A 27 8.64 4.60 23.45
CA ASN A 27 8.84 5.56 22.37
C ASN A 27 7.81 5.41 21.25
N VAL A 28 7.34 4.18 20.95
CA VAL A 28 6.13 3.97 20.10
C VAL A 28 4.90 4.68 20.67
N LEU A 29 4.86 4.82 21.99
CA LEU A 29 3.72 5.32 22.76
C LEU A 29 3.69 6.85 22.86
N THR A 30 4.62 7.54 22.20
CA THR A 30 4.63 9.01 22.17
C THR A 30 3.67 9.52 21.11
N LEU A 31 2.76 10.40 21.52
CA LEU A 31 1.96 11.18 20.59
C LEU A 31 2.89 12.13 19.83
N ALA A 32 2.95 11.98 18.51
CA ALA A 32 3.77 12.84 17.66
C ALA A 32 2.90 13.92 17.00
N GLN A 33 3.39 15.15 17.00
CA GLN A 33 2.81 16.25 16.22
C GLN A 33 3.45 16.31 14.83
N ASN A 34 2.68 16.69 13.80
CA ASN A 34 3.15 16.86 12.42
C ASN A 34 3.74 15.59 11.80
N ARG A 35 3.10 14.45 12.03
CA ARG A 35 3.54 13.15 11.53
C ARG A 35 3.61 13.11 10.00
N ARG A 36 4.38 12.15 9.50
CA ARG A 36 4.54 11.83 8.07
C ARG A 36 4.19 10.37 7.88
N ILE A 37 2.90 10.11 7.74
CA ILE A 37 2.33 8.78 7.66
C ILE A 37 2.17 8.39 6.19
N LEU A 38 2.63 7.20 5.84
CA LEU A 38 2.38 6.58 4.54
C LEU A 38 1.34 5.47 4.67
N VAL A 39 0.30 5.50 3.84
CA VAL A 39 -0.67 4.41 3.68
C VAL A 39 -0.48 3.79 2.31
N LEU A 40 0.04 2.55 2.28
CA LEU A 40 0.21 1.78 1.06
C LEU A 40 -1.02 0.93 0.78
N VAL A 41 -1.48 0.99 -0.46
CA VAL A 41 -2.56 0.15 -0.99
C VAL A 41 -1.99 -0.73 -2.09
N GLU A 42 -1.74 -2.00 -1.76
CA GLU A 42 -1.33 -3.00 -2.75
C GLU A 42 -2.53 -3.34 -3.66
N LEU A 43 -2.40 -3.09 -4.96
CA LEU A 43 -3.33 -3.52 -5.99
C LEU A 43 -2.89 -4.89 -6.51
N LYS A 44 -3.15 -5.92 -5.70
CA LYS A 44 -2.60 -7.26 -5.88
C LYS A 44 -3.18 -7.97 -7.10
N GLY A 45 -2.29 -8.37 -8.00
CA GLY A 45 -2.61 -9.06 -9.24
C GLY A 45 -2.34 -8.22 -10.48
N ALA A 46 -1.38 -7.29 -10.48
CA ALA A 46 -0.99 -6.48 -11.63
C ALA A 46 -2.13 -5.66 -12.25
N ASN A 47 -2.43 -4.51 -11.65
CA ASN A 47 -3.49 -3.62 -12.11
C ASN A 47 -3.31 -3.21 -13.58
N ASP A 48 -4.42 -3.23 -14.34
CA ASP A 48 -4.45 -2.72 -15.71
C ASP A 48 -4.38 -1.19 -15.72
N GLY A 49 -3.16 -0.67 -15.82
CA GLY A 49 -2.89 0.77 -15.90
C GLY A 49 -3.57 1.45 -17.07
N LEU A 50 -3.73 0.76 -18.22
CA LEU A 50 -4.34 1.30 -19.43
C LEU A 50 -5.87 1.47 -19.32
N ASN A 51 -6.54 0.69 -18.45
CA ASN A 51 -7.94 0.92 -18.08
C ASN A 51 -8.08 1.68 -16.76
N THR A 52 -6.99 2.08 -16.10
CA THR A 52 -7.03 2.92 -14.90
C THR A 52 -6.85 4.39 -15.28
N LEU A 53 -5.75 4.67 -15.99
CA LEU A 53 -5.38 5.96 -16.55
C LEU A 53 -5.38 5.82 -18.08
N ILE A 54 -6.50 6.18 -18.69
CA ILE A 54 -6.90 5.78 -20.04
C ILE A 54 -6.37 6.78 -21.07
N PRO A 55 -5.63 6.34 -22.11
CA PRO A 55 -5.19 7.18 -23.21
C PRO A 55 -6.33 7.31 -24.23
N TYR A 56 -7.42 7.95 -23.82
CA TYR A 56 -8.76 7.82 -24.41
C TYR A 56 -8.88 8.32 -25.86
N THR A 57 -7.93 9.11 -26.34
CA THR A 57 -7.85 9.58 -27.73
C THR A 57 -7.02 8.66 -28.63
N SER A 58 -6.36 7.64 -28.07
CA SER A 58 -5.44 6.78 -28.82
C SER A 58 -6.17 5.74 -29.63
N THR A 59 -6.00 5.79 -30.95
CA THR A 59 -6.50 4.77 -31.87
C THR A 59 -5.84 3.40 -31.62
N ALA A 60 -4.57 3.37 -31.22
CA ALA A 60 -3.86 2.14 -30.89
C ALA A 60 -4.47 1.43 -29.68
N TYR A 61 -4.85 2.19 -28.64
CA TYR A 61 -5.54 1.65 -27.46
C TYR A 61 -6.89 1.01 -27.83
N HIS A 62 -7.73 1.74 -28.57
CA HIS A 62 -9.04 1.23 -28.99
C HIS A 62 -8.92 0.03 -29.95
N ALA A 63 -7.94 0.05 -30.86
CA ALA A 63 -7.71 -1.06 -31.79
C ALA A 63 -7.20 -2.33 -31.10
N ALA A 64 -6.31 -2.18 -30.11
CA ALA A 64 -5.75 -3.31 -29.37
C ALA A 64 -6.72 -3.92 -28.34
N ARG A 65 -7.79 -3.22 -27.99
CA ARG A 65 -8.73 -3.59 -26.91
C ARG A 65 -10.19 -3.52 -27.37
N PRO A 66 -10.59 -4.34 -28.36
CA PRO A 66 -11.92 -4.25 -28.96
C PRO A 66 -13.08 -4.43 -27.98
N ASN A 67 -12.90 -5.18 -26.89
CA ASN A 67 -13.94 -5.36 -25.85
C ASN A 67 -13.57 -4.72 -24.50
N LEU A 68 -12.30 -4.38 -24.29
CA LEU A 68 -11.82 -3.79 -23.04
C LEU A 68 -11.66 -2.27 -23.07
N ALA A 69 -11.57 -1.65 -24.25
CA ALA A 69 -11.39 -0.21 -24.34
C ALA A 69 -12.59 0.54 -23.74
N ILE A 70 -12.31 1.49 -22.86
CA ILE A 70 -13.35 2.34 -22.30
C ILE A 70 -13.76 3.41 -23.32
N PRO A 71 -15.07 3.58 -23.62
CA PRO A 71 -15.53 4.61 -24.54
C PRO A 71 -15.09 6.01 -24.11
N THR A 72 -14.61 6.81 -25.06
CA THR A 72 -14.14 8.20 -24.81
C THR A 72 -15.18 9.09 -24.10
N ALA A 73 -16.47 8.79 -24.27
CA ALA A 73 -17.56 9.52 -23.62
C ALA A 73 -17.67 9.25 -22.12
N ASP A 74 -17.21 8.09 -21.66
CA ASP A 74 -17.33 7.65 -20.27
C ASP A 74 -16.12 8.05 -19.42
N VAL A 75 -15.00 8.42 -20.07
CA VAL A 75 -13.74 8.76 -19.43
C VAL A 75 -13.80 10.13 -18.75
N HIS A 76 -13.37 10.19 -17.48
CA HIS A 76 -13.18 11.45 -16.77
C HIS A 76 -11.85 12.09 -17.18
N ARG A 77 -11.91 13.03 -18.12
CA ARG A 77 -10.71 13.65 -18.73
C ARG A 77 -9.87 14.40 -17.69
N LEU A 78 -8.58 14.07 -17.62
CA LEU A 78 -7.61 14.82 -16.81
C LEU A 78 -6.89 15.88 -17.64
N ASN A 79 -6.61 15.57 -18.91
CA ASN A 79 -6.09 16.49 -19.91
C ASN A 79 -6.62 16.12 -21.32
N ALA A 80 -5.96 16.63 -22.36
CA ALA A 80 -6.37 16.43 -23.76
C ALA A 80 -6.22 14.99 -24.28
N SER A 81 -5.44 14.12 -23.64
CA SER A 81 -5.13 12.77 -24.14
C SER A 81 -5.38 11.64 -23.13
N VAL A 82 -5.38 11.97 -21.84
CA VAL A 82 -5.45 11.02 -20.74
C VAL A 82 -6.59 11.36 -19.78
N GLY A 83 -7.28 10.33 -19.28
CA GLY A 83 -8.38 10.47 -18.33
C GLY A 83 -8.52 9.25 -17.42
N LEU A 84 -9.43 9.32 -16.47
CA LEU A 84 -9.66 8.26 -15.49
C LEU A 84 -10.79 7.33 -15.90
N HIS A 85 -10.66 6.08 -15.46
CA HIS A 85 -11.75 5.12 -15.49
C HIS A 85 -13.04 5.71 -14.89
N PRO A 86 -14.23 5.43 -15.46
CA PRO A 86 -15.49 6.03 -15.01
C PRO A 86 -15.76 5.83 -13.51
N GLN A 87 -15.39 4.66 -12.99
CA GLN A 87 -15.57 4.28 -11.59
C GLN A 87 -14.61 4.99 -10.61
N LEU A 88 -13.61 5.73 -11.11
CA LEU A 88 -12.73 6.57 -10.29
C LEU A 88 -13.32 7.96 -10.02
N GLN A 89 -14.56 8.23 -10.44
CA GLN A 89 -15.28 9.49 -10.17
C GLN A 89 -15.18 9.97 -8.71
N PRO A 90 -15.28 9.11 -7.66
CA PRO A 90 -15.16 9.55 -6.28
C PRO A 90 -13.83 10.26 -5.93
N LEU A 91 -12.78 10.08 -6.73
CA LEU A 91 -11.48 10.72 -6.53
C LEU A 91 -11.35 12.11 -7.20
N LEU A 92 -12.30 12.50 -8.05
CA LEU A 92 -12.27 13.79 -8.75
C LEU A 92 -12.21 15.00 -7.80
N PRO A 93 -12.89 15.02 -6.63
CA PRO A 93 -12.73 16.12 -5.69
C PRO A 93 -11.29 16.29 -5.19
N ALA A 94 -10.54 15.20 -4.97
CA ALA A 94 -9.13 15.25 -4.58
C ALA A 94 -8.25 15.78 -5.72
N TRP A 95 -8.51 15.32 -6.96
CA TRP A 95 -7.86 15.84 -8.17
C TRP A 95 -8.07 17.35 -8.33
N GLN A 96 -9.32 17.82 -8.24
CA GLN A 96 -9.69 19.22 -8.40
C GLN A 96 -9.10 20.12 -7.31
N LYS A 97 -8.87 19.58 -6.11
CA LYS A 97 -8.18 20.27 -5.03
C LYS A 97 -6.66 20.28 -5.15
N GLY A 98 -6.10 19.57 -6.15
CA GLY A 98 -4.66 19.44 -6.32
C GLY A 98 -4.01 18.52 -5.29
N GLU A 99 -4.76 17.60 -4.68
CA GLU A 99 -4.30 16.69 -3.61
C GLU A 99 -4.12 15.24 -4.10
N LEU A 100 -4.26 15.00 -5.40
CA LEU A 100 -4.11 13.70 -6.06
C LEU A 100 -3.18 13.85 -7.26
N ALA A 101 -2.21 12.96 -7.38
CA ALA A 101 -1.34 12.85 -8.53
C ALA A 101 -1.31 11.43 -9.08
N TRP A 102 -1.13 11.31 -10.39
CA TRP A 102 -0.92 10.05 -11.09
C TRP A 102 0.50 9.98 -11.60
N LEU A 103 1.15 8.86 -11.33
CA LEU A 103 2.51 8.54 -11.71
C LEU A 103 2.45 7.54 -12.86
N GLN A 104 3.11 7.86 -13.96
CA GLN A 104 2.97 7.17 -15.25
C GLN A 104 4.27 6.45 -15.62
N GLY A 105 4.12 5.37 -16.37
CA GLY A 105 5.27 4.64 -16.92
C GLY A 105 6.18 4.04 -15.86
N LEU A 106 5.62 3.73 -14.69
CA LEU A 106 6.34 3.09 -13.60
C LEU A 106 6.67 1.64 -13.97
N GLY A 107 7.92 1.26 -13.72
CA GLY A 107 8.42 -0.10 -13.90
C GLY A 107 9.89 -0.19 -13.49
N TYR A 108 10.56 -1.23 -13.98
CA TYR A 108 11.96 -1.51 -13.74
C TYR A 108 12.53 -2.34 -14.89
N SER A 109 13.87 -2.40 -14.98
CA SER A 109 14.58 -3.18 -15.99
C SER A 109 14.32 -4.68 -15.85
N ASP A 110 14.34 -5.41 -16.96
CA ASP A 110 14.21 -6.88 -17.00
C ASP A 110 13.01 -7.45 -16.21
N PRO A 111 11.76 -6.98 -16.46
CA PRO A 111 10.62 -7.42 -15.66
C PRO A 111 10.31 -8.89 -15.91
N ASN A 112 10.26 -9.68 -14.84
CA ASN A 112 10.06 -11.14 -14.88
C ASN A 112 8.59 -11.56 -15.00
N ARG A 113 7.64 -10.70 -14.59
CA ARG A 113 6.17 -10.91 -14.66
C ARG A 113 5.64 -12.09 -13.84
N SER A 114 6.44 -12.61 -12.91
CA SER A 114 5.98 -13.53 -11.87
C SER A 114 5.42 -12.70 -10.72
N HIS A 115 4.18 -12.97 -10.30
CA HIS A 115 3.56 -12.27 -9.17
C HIS A 115 4.44 -12.32 -7.92
N PHE A 116 5.05 -13.48 -7.64
CA PHE A 116 5.90 -13.67 -6.46
C PHE A 116 7.19 -12.86 -6.55
N GLU A 117 7.94 -13.04 -7.63
CA GLU A 117 9.23 -12.39 -7.78
C GLU A 117 9.07 -10.87 -7.96
N SER A 118 8.08 -10.44 -8.73
CA SER A 118 7.87 -9.01 -8.99
C SER A 118 7.39 -8.28 -7.74
N ILE A 119 6.47 -8.84 -6.95
CA ILE A 119 6.06 -8.17 -5.70
C ILE A 119 7.21 -8.09 -4.70
N GLU A 120 8.10 -9.08 -4.63
CA GLU A 120 9.30 -9.02 -3.80
C GLU A 120 10.26 -7.91 -4.22
N ILE A 121 10.41 -7.65 -5.54
CA ILE A 121 11.18 -6.50 -6.05
C ILE A 121 10.56 -5.19 -5.58
N TRP A 122 9.23 -5.05 -5.67
CA TRP A 122 8.55 -3.84 -5.19
C TRP A 122 8.65 -3.70 -3.66
N ASP A 123 8.49 -4.79 -2.91
CA ASP A 123 8.50 -4.76 -1.45
C ASP A 123 9.91 -4.46 -0.88
N SER A 124 10.96 -4.99 -1.50
CA SER A 124 12.36 -4.74 -1.10
C SER A 124 12.97 -3.48 -1.73
N GLY A 125 12.50 -3.09 -2.91
CA GLY A 125 13.19 -2.12 -3.77
C GLY A 125 14.43 -2.67 -4.46
N GLU A 126 14.69 -3.98 -4.41
CA GLU A 126 15.88 -4.63 -4.97
C GLU A 126 15.49 -5.64 -6.07
N HIS A 127 16.12 -5.47 -7.24
CA HIS A 127 15.88 -6.32 -8.40
C HIS A 127 16.58 -7.69 -8.24
N ASP A 128 17.84 -7.70 -7.81
CA ASP A 128 18.62 -8.92 -7.66
C ASP A 128 18.13 -9.73 -6.45
N ALA A 129 17.58 -10.92 -6.70
CA ALA A 129 17.09 -11.81 -5.66
C ALA A 129 18.16 -12.18 -4.62
N SER A 130 19.44 -12.18 -4.99
CA SER A 130 20.55 -12.47 -4.07
C SER A 130 20.90 -11.31 -3.14
N GLU A 131 20.49 -10.09 -3.48
CA GLU A 131 20.69 -8.87 -2.69
C GLU A 131 19.42 -8.47 -1.91
N ARG A 132 18.29 -9.14 -2.13
CA ARG A 132 17.04 -8.89 -1.39
C ARG A 132 17.20 -9.17 0.10
N GLY A 133 16.93 -8.13 0.90
CA GLY A 133 16.87 -8.21 2.35
C GLY A 133 15.55 -7.63 2.88
N ASP A 134 15.66 -6.76 3.87
CA ASP A 134 14.52 -6.04 4.46
C ASP A 134 13.71 -5.28 3.39
N GLY A 135 12.41 -5.17 3.62
CA GLY A 135 11.51 -4.32 2.84
C GLY A 135 11.96 -2.86 2.87
N TRP A 136 11.70 -2.11 1.80
CA TRP A 136 12.24 -0.76 1.66
C TRP A 136 11.77 0.20 2.76
N ILE A 137 10.60 -0.04 3.37
CA ILE A 137 10.10 0.74 4.51
C ILE A 137 10.78 0.30 5.80
N ALA A 138 10.93 -1.02 6.02
CA ALA A 138 11.68 -1.53 7.17
C ALA A 138 13.10 -0.94 7.23
N GLN A 139 13.78 -0.83 6.07
CA GLN A 139 15.08 -0.16 5.95
C GLN A 139 15.03 1.32 6.38
N CYS A 140 13.97 2.06 6.03
CA CYS A 140 13.82 3.48 6.40
C CYS A 140 13.65 3.70 7.90
N PHE A 141 13.12 2.70 8.59
CA PHE A 141 12.82 2.76 10.01
C PHE A 141 13.63 1.74 10.80
N SER A 142 14.84 1.44 10.34
CA SER A 142 15.79 0.60 11.07
C SER A 142 15.97 1.11 12.49
N GLY A 143 15.83 0.23 13.48
CA GLY A 143 15.85 0.55 14.91
C GLY A 143 14.53 1.08 15.46
N TYR A 144 13.49 1.31 14.64
CA TYR A 144 12.17 1.66 15.15
C TYR A 144 11.51 0.44 15.81
N GLU A 145 10.93 0.68 16.98
CA GLU A 145 10.13 -0.27 17.73
C GLU A 145 8.89 -0.74 16.96
N LEU A 146 8.23 0.18 16.24
CA LEU A 146 7.13 -0.12 15.33
C LEU A 146 7.17 0.84 14.13
N GLY A 147 7.85 0.45 13.06
CA GLY A 147 7.92 1.24 11.83
C GLY A 147 6.68 1.12 10.94
N GLY A 148 5.82 0.11 11.17
CA GLY A 148 4.53 0.08 10.51
C GLY A 148 3.60 -1.06 10.89
N VAL A 149 2.37 -0.94 10.39
CA VAL A 149 1.30 -1.93 10.61
C VAL A 149 0.69 -2.36 9.27
N ALA A 150 0.75 -3.65 8.96
CA ALA A 150 -0.03 -4.23 7.88
C ALA A 150 -1.40 -4.64 8.41
N VAL A 151 -2.47 -4.02 7.89
CA VAL A 151 -3.84 -4.49 8.12
C VAL A 151 -4.18 -5.56 7.07
N ASP A 152 -3.38 -6.62 7.10
CA ASP A 152 -3.33 -7.72 6.14
C ASP A 152 -2.63 -8.92 6.82
N THR A 153 -2.45 -10.03 6.09
CA THR A 153 -1.68 -11.20 6.50
C THR A 153 -0.23 -11.18 6.00
N ASN A 154 0.12 -10.27 5.09
CA ASN A 154 1.48 -10.08 4.59
C ASN A 154 2.00 -8.67 4.93
N LEU A 155 3.19 -8.62 5.52
CA LEU A 155 3.89 -7.38 5.88
C LEU A 155 4.40 -6.61 4.65
N GLY A 156 4.72 -7.33 3.56
CA GLY A 156 5.26 -6.75 2.32
C GLY A 156 6.44 -5.80 2.58
N PRO A 157 6.38 -4.51 2.20
CA PRO A 157 7.49 -3.57 2.38
C PRO A 157 7.87 -3.29 3.84
N LEU A 158 7.01 -3.68 4.79
CA LEU A 158 7.25 -3.55 6.23
C LEU A 158 8.02 -4.73 6.81
N TYR A 159 8.16 -5.83 6.06
CA TYR A 159 8.90 -6.99 6.54
C TYR A 159 10.39 -6.63 6.68
N GLY A 160 11.01 -6.99 7.79
CA GLY A 160 12.44 -6.85 7.96
C GLY A 160 12.90 -7.32 9.34
N GLU A 161 14.21 -7.52 9.47
CA GLU A 161 14.84 -7.87 10.75
C GLU A 161 15.21 -6.63 11.56
N THR A 162 15.37 -5.49 10.89
CA THR A 162 15.90 -4.27 11.51
C THR A 162 14.84 -3.32 12.07
N CYS A 163 13.56 -3.57 11.82
CA CYS A 163 12.44 -2.74 12.27
C CYS A 163 11.29 -3.61 12.75
N GLY A 164 10.65 -3.24 13.87
CA GLY A 164 9.42 -3.90 14.29
C GLY A 164 8.26 -3.57 13.35
N ALA A 165 7.55 -4.59 12.88
CA ALA A 165 6.31 -4.40 12.11
C ALA A 165 5.24 -5.39 12.54
N LEU A 166 4.00 -4.91 12.60
CA LEU A 166 2.86 -5.68 13.08
C LEU A 166 1.92 -6.01 11.92
N SER A 167 1.59 -7.30 11.74
CA SER A 167 0.49 -7.74 10.87
C SER A 167 -0.74 -8.04 11.71
N ILE A 168 -1.86 -7.36 11.44
CA ILE A 168 -3.15 -7.60 12.09
C ILE A 168 -4.29 -7.61 11.09
N SER A 169 -5.34 -8.36 11.38
CA SER A 169 -6.57 -8.31 10.57
C SER A 169 -7.52 -7.18 10.97
N ASP A 170 -7.56 -6.86 12.27
CA ASP A 170 -8.44 -5.86 12.88
C ASP A 170 -7.88 -5.48 14.26
N PRO A 171 -7.71 -4.17 14.60
CA PRO A 171 -7.15 -3.73 15.87
C PRO A 171 -7.96 -4.15 17.10
N THR A 172 -9.30 -4.11 17.03
CA THR A 172 -10.16 -4.51 18.14
C THR A 172 -10.05 -6.02 18.41
N ARG A 173 -10.00 -6.82 17.35
CA ARG A 173 -9.75 -8.26 17.43
C ARG A 173 -8.35 -8.56 17.97
N PHE A 174 -7.33 -7.81 17.56
CA PHE A 174 -5.97 -7.90 18.09
C PHE A 174 -5.96 -7.73 19.62
N ILE A 175 -6.53 -6.63 20.13
CA ILE A 175 -6.64 -6.35 21.58
C ILE A 175 -7.40 -7.46 22.31
N ARG A 176 -8.52 -7.91 21.75
CA ARG A 176 -9.30 -8.98 22.38
C ARG A 176 -8.55 -10.32 22.43
N LEU A 177 -7.72 -10.60 21.43
CA LEU A 177 -6.94 -11.84 21.36
C LEU A 177 -5.72 -11.78 22.27
N SER A 178 -5.00 -10.67 22.36
CA SER A 178 -3.86 -10.51 23.27
C SER A 178 -4.24 -10.78 24.72
N LYS A 179 -5.40 -10.28 25.17
CA LYS A 179 -5.96 -10.53 26.52
C LYS A 179 -6.25 -11.99 26.84
N LYS A 180 -6.33 -12.87 25.83
CA LYS A 180 -6.53 -14.32 26.04
C LYS A 180 -5.22 -15.09 26.18
N ILE A 181 -4.08 -14.43 25.96
CA ILE A 181 -2.76 -15.04 26.08
C ILE A 181 -2.22 -14.71 27.48
N ASP A 182 -2.25 -15.68 28.39
CA ASP A 182 -1.67 -15.52 29.74
C ASP A 182 -0.21 -15.08 29.63
N ALA A 183 0.15 -13.94 30.23
CA ALA A 183 1.51 -13.41 30.22
C ALA A 183 2.50 -14.50 30.69
N LEU A 184 3.47 -14.85 29.84
CA LEU A 184 4.56 -15.73 30.23
C LEU A 184 5.53 -14.92 31.10
N GLN A 185 5.45 -15.11 32.42
CA GLN A 185 6.23 -14.31 33.38
C GLN A 185 7.64 -14.87 33.67
N ALA A 186 7.99 -16.05 33.18
CA ALA A 186 9.23 -16.73 33.55
C ALA A 186 10.33 -16.49 32.50
N ALA A 187 11.42 -15.83 32.90
CA ALA A 187 12.65 -15.80 32.12
C ALA A 187 13.12 -17.24 31.81
N SER A 188 13.59 -17.47 30.58
CA SER A 188 14.07 -18.77 30.12
C SER A 188 15.54 -18.69 29.71
N SER A 189 16.32 -19.70 30.07
CA SER A 189 17.68 -19.88 29.55
C SER A 189 17.71 -20.40 28.11
N ASN A 190 16.57 -20.83 27.55
CA ASN A 190 16.48 -21.24 26.15
C ASN A 190 16.23 -20.01 25.27
N PRO A 191 17.14 -19.68 24.32
CA PRO A 191 17.03 -18.44 23.53
C PRO A 191 15.74 -18.34 22.69
N ALA A 192 15.28 -19.45 22.11
CA ALA A 192 14.05 -19.46 21.32
C ALA A 192 12.81 -19.24 22.20
N LEU A 193 12.77 -19.85 23.39
CA LEU A 193 11.69 -19.62 24.34
C LEU A 193 11.72 -18.19 24.91
N GLN A 194 12.91 -17.66 25.21
CA GLN A 194 13.06 -16.27 25.67
C GLN A 194 12.59 -15.28 24.59
N HIS A 195 12.90 -15.54 23.32
CA HIS A 195 12.41 -14.75 22.20
C HIS A 195 10.87 -14.77 22.13
N ILE A 196 10.24 -15.95 22.25
CA ILE A 196 8.78 -16.07 22.30
C ILE A 196 8.17 -15.27 23.46
N ILE A 197 8.79 -15.31 24.64
CA ILE A 197 8.34 -14.54 25.81
C ILE A 197 8.43 -13.03 25.54
N ASN A 198 9.54 -12.57 24.95
CA ASN A 198 9.75 -11.16 24.60
C ASN A 198 8.68 -10.69 23.59
N VAL A 199 8.44 -11.44 22.52
CA VAL A 199 7.42 -11.13 21.51
C VAL A 199 6.03 -11.07 22.15
N GLN A 200 5.70 -12.00 23.04
CA GLN A 200 4.41 -11.97 23.72
C GLN A 200 4.24 -10.74 24.62
N ASN A 201 5.27 -10.38 25.39
CA ASN A 201 5.24 -9.19 26.24
C ASN A 201 5.07 -7.93 25.40
N GLN A 202 5.74 -7.84 24.25
CA GLN A 202 5.59 -6.73 23.31
C GLN A 202 4.17 -6.63 22.76
N VAL A 203 3.59 -7.75 22.34
CA VAL A 203 2.19 -7.81 21.87
C VAL A 203 1.21 -7.33 22.93
N ASN A 204 1.40 -7.71 24.20
CA ASN A 204 0.54 -7.27 25.29
C ASN A 204 0.66 -5.77 25.55
N ILE A 205 1.88 -5.22 25.63
CA ILE A 205 2.12 -3.78 25.80
C ILE A 205 1.47 -2.98 24.67
N LEU A 206 1.66 -3.42 23.42
CA LEU A 206 1.07 -2.76 22.26
C LEU A 206 -0.46 -2.82 22.29
N ALA A 207 -1.05 -3.96 22.68
CA ALA A 207 -2.49 -4.10 22.78
C ALA A 207 -3.10 -3.21 23.86
N ASP A 208 -2.52 -3.16 25.06
CA ASP A 208 -3.02 -2.30 26.14
C ASP A 208 -2.93 -0.81 25.75
N SER A 209 -1.87 -0.45 25.03
CA SER A 209 -1.68 0.91 24.51
C SER A 209 -2.71 1.25 23.44
N LEU A 210 -2.91 0.37 22.45
CA LEU A 210 -3.92 0.57 21.42
C LEU A 210 -5.32 0.64 22.04
N GLU A 211 -5.63 -0.19 23.04
CA GLU A 211 -6.91 -0.12 23.75
C GLU A 211 -7.12 1.24 24.42
N THR A 212 -6.08 1.80 25.03
CA THR A 212 -6.15 3.11 25.67
C THR A 212 -6.44 4.20 24.63
N TYR A 213 -5.69 4.24 23.52
CA TYR A 213 -5.81 5.32 22.54
C TYR A 213 -6.99 5.17 21.56
N LEU A 214 -7.57 3.98 21.42
CA LEU A 214 -8.72 3.76 20.54
C LEU A 214 -10.06 4.19 21.15
N GLN A 215 -10.13 4.48 22.46
CA GLN A 215 -11.39 4.80 23.14
C GLN A 215 -12.03 6.10 22.67
N ASP A 216 -11.22 7.10 22.31
CA ASP A 216 -11.68 8.46 22.05
C ASP A 216 -11.64 8.85 20.56
N ILE A 217 -11.50 7.87 19.66
CA ILE A 217 -11.45 8.16 18.22
C ILE A 217 -12.86 8.40 17.68
N PRO A 218 -13.14 9.58 17.10
CA PRO A 218 -14.44 9.85 16.49
C PRO A 218 -14.76 8.80 15.43
N ALA A 219 -15.99 8.30 15.44
CA ALA A 219 -16.46 7.43 14.37
C ALA A 219 -16.33 8.14 13.00
N PRO A 220 -15.99 7.42 11.93
CA PRO A 220 -15.89 8.02 10.61
C PRO A 220 -17.23 8.62 10.19
N GLN A 221 -17.23 9.91 9.85
CA GLN A 221 -18.43 10.61 9.39
C GLN A 221 -18.85 10.18 7.98
N ALA A 222 -17.89 9.84 7.13
CA ALA A 222 -18.11 9.18 5.85
C ALA A 222 -17.91 7.67 6.05
N PRO A 223 -18.98 6.86 6.11
CA PRO A 223 -18.83 5.42 6.36
C PRO A 223 -17.97 4.76 5.28
N PHE A 224 -17.04 3.91 5.70
CA PHE A 224 -16.30 3.08 4.77
C PHE A 224 -17.25 2.04 4.12
N PRO A 225 -17.20 1.86 2.79
CA PRO A 225 -17.92 0.79 2.10
C PRO A 225 -17.76 -0.59 2.77
N ALA A 226 -18.84 -1.40 2.75
CA ALA A 226 -18.90 -2.70 3.41
C ALA A 226 -18.16 -3.83 2.65
N ASN A 227 -16.89 -3.60 2.29
CA ASN A 227 -16.02 -4.53 1.59
C ASN A 227 -14.69 -4.73 2.37
N PRO A 228 -13.83 -5.71 1.99
CA PRO A 228 -12.58 -5.98 2.71
C PRO A 228 -11.67 -4.76 2.83
N LEU A 229 -11.48 -4.00 1.74
CA LEU A 229 -10.63 -2.80 1.76
C LEU A 229 -11.19 -1.73 2.71
N GLY A 230 -12.50 -1.53 2.74
CA GLY A 230 -13.13 -0.57 3.65
C GLY A 230 -12.99 -0.92 5.12
N ARG A 231 -13.01 -2.22 5.47
CA ARG A 231 -12.70 -2.66 6.84
C ARG A 231 -11.25 -2.40 7.21
N SER A 232 -10.32 -2.69 6.30
CA SER A 232 -8.89 -2.42 6.52
C SER A 232 -8.61 -0.92 6.65
N LEU A 233 -9.18 -0.09 5.78
CA LEU A 233 -9.00 1.37 5.85
C LEU A 233 -9.72 2.02 7.02
N ASN A 234 -10.83 1.47 7.49
CA ASN A 234 -11.43 1.87 8.76
C ASN A 234 -10.48 1.59 9.94
N SER A 235 -9.77 0.45 9.92
CA SER A 235 -8.75 0.15 10.92
C SER A 235 -7.57 1.12 10.84
N VAL A 236 -7.09 1.44 9.64
CA VAL A 236 -6.04 2.44 9.41
C VAL A 236 -6.48 3.82 9.89
N TYR A 237 -7.71 4.24 9.59
CA TYR A 237 -8.30 5.49 10.11
C TYR A 237 -8.26 5.54 11.64
N SER A 238 -8.72 4.49 12.31
CA SER A 238 -8.70 4.42 13.78
C SER A 238 -7.27 4.47 14.34
N LEU A 239 -6.34 3.73 13.72
CA LEU A 239 -4.93 3.71 14.12
C LEU A 239 -4.27 5.09 13.92
N ILE A 240 -4.52 5.78 12.81
CA ILE A 240 -4.02 7.14 12.58
C ILE A 240 -4.59 8.10 13.63
N GLY A 241 -5.88 7.96 13.94
CA GLY A 241 -6.61 8.74 14.94
C GLY A 241 -6.01 8.65 16.34
N THR A 242 -5.39 7.52 16.71
CA THR A 242 -4.72 7.35 18.03
C THR A 242 -3.64 8.39 18.31
N GLY A 243 -3.09 9.04 17.28
CA GLY A 243 -1.96 9.95 17.41
C GLY A 243 -0.61 9.27 17.64
N LEU A 244 -0.58 7.93 17.70
CA LEU A 244 0.66 7.14 17.82
C LEU A 244 1.60 7.43 16.65
N ASN A 245 2.90 7.39 16.92
CA ASN A 245 3.94 7.62 15.92
C ASN A 245 4.23 6.36 15.11
N ILE A 246 3.27 5.96 14.26
CA ILE A 246 3.41 4.83 13.34
C ILE A 246 3.62 5.39 11.91
N PRO A 247 4.83 5.26 11.34
CA PRO A 247 5.16 5.92 10.07
C PRO A 247 4.46 5.32 8.84
N ALA A 248 4.10 4.04 8.87
CA ALA A 248 3.56 3.36 7.70
C ALA A 248 2.44 2.36 8.01
N TYR A 249 1.45 2.31 7.12
CA TYR A 249 0.37 1.32 7.12
C TYR A 249 0.29 0.65 5.76
N LYS A 250 0.06 -0.67 5.73
CA LYS A 250 -0.20 -1.42 4.50
C LYS A 250 -1.60 -2.01 4.51
N VAL A 251 -2.31 -1.90 3.40
CA VAL A 251 -3.56 -2.61 3.12
C VAL A 251 -3.51 -3.19 1.71
N THR A 252 -4.38 -4.14 1.41
CA THR A 252 -4.39 -4.84 0.12
C THR A 252 -5.79 -4.86 -0.48
N LEU A 253 -5.87 -4.51 -1.77
CA LEU A 253 -7.00 -4.77 -2.64
C LEU A 253 -6.60 -5.85 -3.65
N SER A 254 -7.10 -7.07 -3.44
CA SER A 254 -6.84 -8.20 -4.35
C SER A 254 -7.85 -8.29 -5.48
N GLY A 255 -7.47 -8.99 -6.55
CA GLY A 255 -8.38 -9.38 -7.64
C GLY A 255 -8.00 -8.82 -9.00
N PHE A 256 -6.86 -8.14 -9.10
CA PHE A 256 -6.40 -7.53 -10.35
C PHE A 256 -5.90 -8.55 -11.38
N ASP A 257 -5.78 -9.84 -11.00
CA ASP A 257 -5.29 -10.89 -11.89
C ASP A 257 -6.32 -11.36 -12.93
N THR A 258 -6.67 -10.44 -13.83
CA THR A 258 -7.83 -10.55 -14.71
C THR A 258 -7.47 -11.07 -16.10
N HIS A 259 -7.19 -12.37 -16.21
CA HIS A 259 -6.94 -13.02 -17.49
C HIS A 259 -8.19 -13.34 -18.33
N VAL A 260 -9.38 -13.28 -17.72
CA VAL A 260 -10.66 -13.66 -18.34
C VAL A 260 -11.72 -12.65 -17.93
N GLY A 261 -12.53 -12.18 -18.89
CA GLY A 261 -13.71 -11.34 -18.61
C GLY A 261 -13.41 -10.10 -17.76
N GLN A 262 -12.34 -9.39 -18.07
CA GLN A 262 -11.73 -8.37 -17.22
C GLN A 262 -12.61 -7.14 -16.99
N LEU A 263 -13.37 -6.68 -18.00
CA LEU A 263 -14.01 -5.37 -18.00
C LEU A 263 -14.82 -5.07 -16.72
N HIS A 264 -15.73 -5.97 -16.34
CA HIS A 264 -16.58 -5.77 -15.17
C HIS A 264 -15.82 -5.92 -13.85
N THR A 265 -14.93 -6.93 -13.76
CA THR A 265 -14.11 -7.17 -12.57
C THR A 265 -13.22 -5.98 -12.27
N HIS A 266 -12.51 -5.46 -13.28
CA HIS A 266 -11.63 -4.29 -13.13
C HIS A 266 -12.45 -3.04 -12.79
N ALA A 267 -13.59 -2.81 -13.43
CA ALA A 267 -14.48 -1.70 -13.10
C ALA A 267 -14.94 -1.74 -11.63
N ASN A 268 -15.33 -2.91 -11.11
CA ASN A 268 -15.70 -3.07 -9.71
C ASN A 268 -14.51 -2.80 -8.76
N LEU A 269 -13.29 -3.24 -9.11
CA LEU A 269 -12.10 -2.95 -8.33
C LEU A 269 -11.77 -1.44 -8.31
N MET A 270 -11.94 -0.74 -9.43
CA MET A 270 -11.80 0.71 -9.51
C MET A 270 -12.82 1.44 -8.63
N GLN A 271 -14.07 0.97 -8.62
CA GLN A 271 -15.11 1.53 -7.75
C GLN A 271 -14.75 1.32 -6.27
N VAL A 272 -14.38 0.09 -5.89
CA VAL A 272 -13.97 -0.26 -4.53
C VAL A 272 -12.77 0.59 -4.09
N LEU A 273 -11.77 0.78 -4.95
CA LEU A 273 -10.63 1.64 -4.65
C LEU A 273 -11.07 3.09 -4.43
N ALA A 274 -11.83 3.66 -5.36
CA ALA A 274 -12.18 5.07 -5.35
C ALA A 274 -13.08 5.46 -4.18
N GLU A 275 -14.14 4.69 -3.92
CA GLU A 275 -15.08 4.97 -2.82
C GLU A 275 -14.37 4.92 -1.46
N ASN A 276 -13.52 3.93 -1.27
CA ASN A 276 -12.80 3.75 -0.01
C ASN A 276 -11.72 4.83 0.23
N LEU A 277 -10.97 5.21 -0.81
CA LEU A 277 -9.99 6.30 -0.70
C LEU A 277 -10.66 7.67 -0.51
N ALA A 278 -11.82 7.90 -1.15
CA ALA A 278 -12.62 9.10 -0.94
C ALA A 278 -13.17 9.19 0.49
N ALA A 279 -13.63 8.07 1.06
CA ALA A 279 -14.05 7.98 2.45
C ALA A 279 -12.87 8.26 3.41
N LEU A 280 -11.71 7.62 3.18
CA LEU A 280 -10.50 7.86 3.98
C LEU A 280 -10.14 9.35 3.99
N ARG A 281 -10.04 9.97 2.81
CA ARG A 281 -9.75 11.42 2.69
C ARG A 281 -10.72 12.27 3.49
N THR A 282 -12.03 12.03 3.33
CA THR A 282 -13.07 12.80 4.01
C THR A 282 -12.94 12.68 5.53
N ASN A 283 -12.74 11.47 6.03
CA ASN A 283 -12.60 11.25 7.47
C ASN A 283 -11.30 11.83 8.04
N LEU A 284 -10.18 11.75 7.32
CA LEU A 284 -8.91 12.35 7.76
C LEU A 284 -8.93 13.89 7.69
N LEU A 285 -9.69 14.48 6.77
CA LEU A 285 -9.97 15.92 6.78
C LEU A 285 -10.74 16.32 8.03
N ASN A 286 -11.77 15.55 8.40
CA ASN A 286 -12.57 15.80 9.59
C ASN A 286 -11.77 15.62 10.90
N LEU A 287 -10.80 14.71 10.92
CA LEU A 287 -9.85 14.57 12.03
C LEU A 287 -8.74 15.64 12.04
N GLY A 288 -8.62 16.46 10.99
CA GLY A 288 -7.51 17.41 10.84
C GLY A 288 -6.15 16.76 10.56
N MET A 289 -6.14 15.47 10.18
CA MET A 289 -4.92 14.68 9.97
C MET A 289 -4.53 14.53 8.49
N TRP A 290 -5.31 15.06 7.55
CA TRP A 290 -5.05 14.90 6.12
C TRP A 290 -3.67 15.43 5.67
N ASN A 291 -3.16 16.48 6.32
CA ASN A 291 -1.82 17.04 6.05
C ASN A 291 -0.66 16.19 6.60
N GLU A 292 -0.96 15.17 7.40
CA GLU A 292 0.01 14.23 7.96
C GLU A 292 0.06 12.91 7.17
N VAL A 293 -0.81 12.73 6.17
CA VAL A 293 -1.02 11.44 5.50
C VAL A 293 -0.73 11.56 4.00
N LEU A 294 0.07 10.61 3.52
CA LEU A 294 0.30 10.30 2.12
C LEU A 294 -0.26 8.90 1.86
N VAL A 295 -1.16 8.77 0.90
CA VAL A 295 -1.65 7.48 0.40
C VAL A 295 -0.97 7.20 -0.93
N MET A 296 -0.51 5.96 -1.13
CA MET A 296 0.09 5.49 -2.38
C MET A 296 -0.49 4.13 -2.76
N THR A 297 -0.85 3.95 -4.03
CA THR A 297 -1.08 2.60 -4.58
C THR A 297 0.20 2.02 -5.15
N TYR A 298 0.34 0.70 -5.14
CA TYR A 298 1.37 0.01 -5.91
C TYR A 298 0.90 -1.36 -6.41
N SER A 299 1.57 -1.90 -7.40
CA SER A 299 1.27 -3.21 -8.00
C SER A 299 2.53 -3.80 -8.60
N GLU A 300 2.64 -5.11 -8.63
CA GLU A 300 3.86 -5.83 -9.02
C GLU A 300 4.30 -5.56 -10.47
N PHE A 301 3.36 -5.31 -11.38
CA PHE A 301 3.59 -4.92 -12.78
C PHE A 301 2.27 -4.43 -13.42
N GLY A 302 2.32 -3.99 -14.67
CA GLY A 302 1.15 -3.62 -15.47
C GLY A 302 0.58 -4.76 -16.32
N ARG A 303 -0.41 -4.43 -17.16
CA ARG A 303 -1.03 -5.34 -18.13
C ARG A 303 -0.63 -4.99 -19.55
N ARG A 304 -0.66 -5.97 -20.45
CA ARG A 304 -0.37 -5.75 -21.87
C ARG A 304 -1.35 -4.79 -22.54
N LEU A 305 -0.87 -4.13 -23.59
CA LEU A 305 -1.73 -3.33 -24.46
C LEU A 305 -2.80 -4.18 -25.12
N GLN A 306 -2.41 -5.32 -25.69
CA GLN A 306 -3.30 -6.21 -26.44
C GLN A 306 -4.23 -6.99 -25.51
N GLU A 307 -5.54 -6.89 -25.74
CA GLU A 307 -6.54 -7.79 -25.15
C GLU A 307 -6.30 -9.23 -25.63
N ASN A 308 -6.40 -10.20 -24.72
CA ASN A 308 -6.23 -11.62 -25.02
C ASN A 308 -7.55 -12.27 -25.52
N GLY A 309 -7.46 -13.52 -26.00
CA GLY A 309 -8.62 -14.24 -26.56
C GLY A 309 -9.78 -14.52 -25.58
N ASN A 310 -9.58 -14.30 -24.28
CA ASN A 310 -10.57 -14.54 -23.23
C ASN A 310 -11.23 -13.25 -22.71
N ARG A 311 -11.10 -12.14 -23.43
CA ARG A 311 -11.57 -10.81 -23.01
C ARG A 311 -10.93 -10.38 -21.68
N GLY A 312 -9.67 -10.72 -21.49
CA GLY A 312 -8.81 -10.26 -20.40
C GLY A 312 -7.49 -9.74 -20.93
N THR A 313 -6.50 -9.58 -20.05
CA THR A 313 -5.15 -9.17 -20.45
C THR A 313 -4.08 -10.03 -19.80
N ASP A 314 -3.01 -10.30 -20.55
CA ASP A 314 -1.85 -11.01 -20.03
C ASP A 314 -0.92 -10.06 -19.26
N HIS A 315 0.04 -10.64 -18.55
CA HIS A 315 1.02 -9.88 -17.76
C HIS A 315 1.86 -8.99 -18.68
N GLY A 316 1.92 -7.70 -18.33
CA GLY A 316 2.77 -6.70 -18.97
C GLY A 316 3.91 -6.26 -18.06
N ALA A 317 4.35 -5.02 -18.23
CA ALA A 317 5.49 -4.46 -17.49
C ALA A 317 5.13 -3.09 -16.88
N ALA A 318 5.16 -2.01 -17.68
CA ALA A 318 4.91 -0.67 -17.18
C ALA A 318 3.44 -0.45 -16.77
N SER A 319 3.23 0.35 -15.71
CA SER A 319 1.89 0.69 -15.20
C SER A 319 1.81 2.14 -14.70
N CYS A 320 0.70 2.45 -14.04
CA CYS A 320 0.48 3.71 -13.34
C CYS A 320 0.07 3.49 -11.88
N HIS A 321 0.46 4.42 -11.02
CA HIS A 321 0.06 4.46 -9.61
C HIS A 321 -0.45 5.85 -9.24
N LEU A 322 -1.29 5.94 -8.21
CA LEU A 322 -1.70 7.20 -7.64
C LEU A 322 -1.00 7.47 -6.32
N VAL A 323 -0.83 8.76 -6.03
CA VAL A 323 -0.50 9.29 -4.71
C VAL A 323 -1.49 10.38 -4.34
N MET A 324 -1.96 10.42 -3.09
CA MET A 324 -2.86 11.47 -2.60
C MET A 324 -2.60 11.83 -1.15
N GLY A 325 -2.78 13.09 -0.78
CA GLY A 325 -2.49 13.55 0.57
C GLY A 325 -2.60 15.07 0.68
N GLY A 326 -2.69 15.60 1.90
CA GLY A 326 -2.84 17.05 2.11
C GLY A 326 -1.62 17.89 1.70
N LYS A 327 -0.46 17.25 1.50
CA LYS A 327 0.77 17.89 0.99
C LYS A 327 1.14 17.49 -0.43
N VAL A 328 0.34 16.64 -1.08
CA VAL A 328 0.61 16.25 -2.47
C VAL A 328 0.41 17.47 -3.38
N ARG A 329 1.35 17.66 -4.31
CA ARG A 329 1.22 18.55 -5.46
C ARG A 329 0.57 17.77 -6.59
N GLY A 330 -0.74 17.92 -6.75
CA GLY A 330 -1.53 17.18 -7.73
C GLY A 330 -1.07 17.38 -9.18
N GLY A 331 -1.33 16.38 -10.03
CA GLY A 331 -0.94 16.42 -11.44
C GLY A 331 -0.60 15.05 -12.03
N LEU A 332 -0.06 15.07 -13.25
CA LEU A 332 0.51 13.89 -13.91
C LEU A 332 2.03 13.97 -13.84
N TYR A 333 2.68 12.90 -13.39
CA TYR A 333 4.13 12.80 -13.28
C TYR A 333 4.64 11.58 -14.06
N GLY A 334 5.86 11.68 -14.57
CA GLY A 334 6.37 10.73 -15.57
C GLY A 334 5.70 10.92 -16.93
N GLU A 335 6.14 10.13 -17.91
CA GLU A 335 5.60 10.15 -19.26
C GLU A 335 4.65 8.97 -19.47
N TYR A 336 3.59 9.16 -20.25
CA TYR A 336 2.73 8.04 -20.62
C TYR A 336 3.51 7.11 -21.56
N PRO A 337 3.62 5.79 -21.29
CA PRO A 337 4.35 4.87 -22.15
C PRO A 337 3.86 4.85 -23.59
N SER A 338 4.77 4.65 -24.55
CA SER A 338 4.40 4.50 -25.96
C SER A 338 3.48 3.28 -26.14
N LEU A 339 2.40 3.45 -26.88
CA LEU A 339 1.52 2.35 -27.30
C LEU A 339 1.93 1.76 -28.66
N LEU A 340 2.96 2.34 -29.30
CA LEU A 340 3.45 1.95 -30.62
C LEU A 340 4.85 1.35 -30.58
N ASP A 341 5.59 1.64 -29.52
CA ASP A 341 6.95 1.15 -29.30
C ASP A 341 6.94 0.25 -28.05
N LEU A 342 6.73 -1.04 -28.31
CA LEU A 342 6.61 -2.08 -27.30
C LEU A 342 7.90 -2.90 -27.26
N ASP A 343 8.18 -3.54 -26.12
CA ASP A 343 9.32 -4.46 -26.04
C ASP A 343 9.13 -5.69 -26.95
N ASN A 344 10.16 -6.54 -27.05
CA ASN A 344 10.13 -7.77 -27.84
C ASN A 344 9.06 -8.79 -27.39
N ARG A 345 8.42 -8.58 -26.22
CA ARG A 345 7.33 -9.40 -25.68
C ARG A 345 5.96 -8.73 -25.87
N GLY A 346 5.91 -7.52 -26.46
CA GLY A 346 4.68 -6.75 -26.64
C GLY A 346 4.23 -6.00 -25.38
N ASP A 347 5.14 -5.78 -24.43
CA ASP A 347 4.87 -5.08 -23.19
C ASP A 347 5.17 -3.57 -23.33
N LEU A 348 4.46 -2.73 -22.59
CA LEU A 348 4.78 -1.29 -22.51
C LEU A 348 6.16 -1.10 -21.88
N VAL A 349 7.00 -0.31 -22.53
CA VAL A 349 8.33 0.04 -22.01
C VAL A 349 8.17 1.09 -20.91
N TYR A 350 8.71 0.82 -19.73
CA TYR A 350 8.71 1.77 -18.62
C TYR A 350 9.65 2.95 -18.93
N ASN A 351 9.34 4.13 -18.39
CA ASN A 351 10.16 5.33 -18.54
C ASN A 351 10.42 6.03 -17.20
N THR A 352 9.81 5.53 -16.12
CA THR A 352 9.99 6.01 -14.76
C THR A 352 10.31 4.81 -13.88
N ASP A 353 11.45 4.85 -13.22
CA ASP A 353 11.81 3.77 -12.31
C ASP A 353 10.98 3.88 -11.01
N PHE A 354 10.40 2.77 -10.55
CA PHE A 354 9.63 2.80 -9.31
C PHE A 354 10.47 3.18 -8.08
N ARG A 355 11.79 2.96 -8.13
CA ARG A 355 12.70 3.39 -7.05
C ARG A 355 12.79 4.91 -6.94
N ASP A 356 12.52 5.66 -8.02
CA ASP A 356 12.45 7.12 -7.98
C ASP A 356 11.22 7.61 -7.19
N LEU A 357 10.11 6.85 -7.25
CA LEU A 357 8.94 7.07 -6.39
C LEU A 357 9.32 6.84 -4.92
N TYR A 358 10.04 5.75 -4.61
CA TYR A 358 10.49 5.48 -3.24
C TYR A 358 11.44 6.57 -2.74
N ALA A 359 12.39 7.00 -3.55
CA ALA A 359 13.30 8.09 -3.21
C ALA A 359 12.55 9.41 -2.93
N SER A 360 11.47 9.67 -3.65
CA SER A 360 10.61 10.85 -3.42
C SER A 360 9.95 10.78 -2.05
N ILE A 361 9.43 9.62 -1.65
CA ILE A 361 8.85 9.43 -0.32
C ILE A 361 9.93 9.53 0.76
N LYS A 362 11.02 8.78 0.64
CA LYS A 362 12.13 8.79 1.61
C LYS A 362 12.63 10.21 1.87
N SER A 363 12.94 10.95 0.80
CA SER A 363 13.53 12.29 0.91
C SER A 363 12.50 13.37 1.20
N ASP A 364 11.45 13.48 0.39
CA ASP A 364 10.56 14.65 0.42
C ASP A 364 9.44 14.49 1.46
N TRP A 365 9.06 13.24 1.82
CA TRP A 365 8.06 12.97 2.87
C TRP A 365 8.68 12.78 4.25
N TRP A 366 9.66 11.87 4.36
CA TRP A 366 10.28 11.50 5.64
C TRP A 366 11.58 12.25 5.96
N GLY A 367 12.11 13.05 5.04
CA GLY A 367 13.32 13.84 5.28
C GLY A 367 14.59 12.99 5.39
N GLN A 368 14.59 11.77 4.85
CA GLN A 368 15.72 10.85 4.89
C GLN A 368 16.64 11.04 3.68
N GLU A 369 17.93 10.73 3.84
CA GLU A 369 18.87 10.73 2.74
C GLU A 369 18.57 9.59 1.76
N THR A 370 18.78 9.83 0.46
CA THR A 370 18.58 8.85 -0.59
C THR A 370 19.84 8.68 -1.41
N GLY A 371 20.16 7.43 -1.77
CA GLY A 371 21.27 7.12 -2.68
C GLY A 371 21.01 7.49 -4.15
N THR A 372 19.77 7.84 -4.51
CA THR A 372 19.39 8.24 -5.87
C THR A 372 19.20 9.76 -5.97
N ALA A 373 19.61 10.33 -7.10
CA ALA A 373 19.38 11.75 -7.42
C ALA A 373 17.99 11.99 -8.05
N ASN A 374 17.45 10.99 -8.75
CA ASN A 374 16.17 11.07 -9.44
C ASN A 374 15.00 10.94 -8.45
N ARG A 375 14.06 11.89 -8.54
CA ARG A 375 12.85 11.97 -7.70
C ARG A 375 11.69 12.56 -8.49
N LEU A 376 10.50 12.05 -8.24
CA LEU A 376 9.23 12.60 -8.69
C LEU A 376 8.79 13.69 -7.70
N ARG A 377 8.72 14.93 -8.19
CA ARG A 377 8.48 16.13 -7.35
C ARG A 377 7.00 16.37 -7.05
N PHE A 378 6.32 15.38 -6.46
CA PHE A 378 4.89 15.46 -6.10
C PHE A 378 4.63 15.82 -4.63
N LEU A 379 5.66 16.09 -3.81
CA LEU A 379 5.58 16.45 -2.39
C LEU A 379 6.12 17.84 -2.10
#